data_AF-A0A0G0MPZ4-F1
#
_entry.id   AF-A0A0G0MPZ4-F1
#
_cell.length_a   1.000
_cell.length_b   1.000
_cell.length_c   1.000
_cell.angle_alpha   90.00
_cell.angle_beta   90.00
_cell.angle_gamma   90.00
#
_symmetry.space_group_name_H-M   'P 1'
#
loop_
_entity.id
_entity.type
_entity.pdbx_description
1 polymer ?
#
loop_
_entity_poly.entity_id
_entity_poly.type
_entity_poly.pdbx_seq_one_letter_code
_entity_poly.pdbx_strand_id
1 'polypeptide(L)'
;MFKRSLPFLLSALLFILVLIYIPAPDSWQSAAIWQIALFFTSLILLLTFFLNLILKKITRSLAVSLILILLIGVRSTKSQTLLISVITIPAVVILITFLKNIKKITFKKKPKDDIPKLKKLKNL
;
A
#
# COMPACT_ATOMS: atom_id res chain seq x y z
N MET A 1 -17.15 -4.88 2.50
CA MET A 1 -16.19 -3.90 1.92
C MET A 1 -16.25 -2.56 2.65
N PHE A 2 -17.45 -2.06 2.98
CA PHE A 2 -17.68 -0.75 3.62
C PHE A 2 -16.74 -0.38 4.80
N LYS A 3 -16.54 -1.30 5.76
CA LYS A 3 -15.65 -1.07 6.92
C LYS A 3 -14.19 -0.75 6.55
N ARG A 4 -13.74 -1.12 5.34
CA ARG A 4 -12.38 -0.86 4.85
C ARG A 4 -12.33 0.29 3.85
N SER A 5 -13.45 0.57 3.18
CA SER A 5 -13.60 1.73 2.29
C SER A 5 -13.71 3.04 3.08
N LEU A 6 -14.31 3.00 4.27
CA LEU A 6 -14.43 4.18 5.14
C LEU A 6 -13.08 4.84 5.49
N PRO A 7 -12.06 4.12 6.01
CA PRO A 7 -10.77 4.74 6.30
C PRO A 7 -10.04 5.23 5.04
N PHE A 8 -10.23 4.57 3.89
CA PHE A 8 -9.71 5.07 2.61
C PHE A 8 -10.36 6.40 2.22
N LEU A 9 -11.69 6.49 2.25
CA LEU A 9 -12.43 7.72 1.96
C LEU A 9 -12.02 8.87 2.89
N LEU A 10 -11.89 8.60 4.19
CA LEU A 10 -11.41 9.58 5.17
C LEU A 10 -9.99 10.04 4.84
N SER A 11 -9.08 9.12 4.53
CA SER A 11 -7.70 9.48 4.16
C SER A 11 -7.62 10.26 2.85
N ALA A 12 -8.49 9.96 1.88
CA ALA A 12 -8.58 10.70 0.63
C ALA A 12 -9.09 12.12 0.85
N LEU A 13 -10.13 12.28 1.67
CA LEU A 13 -10.62 13.61 2.06
C LEU A 13 -9.53 14.41 2.78
N LEU A 14 -8.81 13.78 3.73
CA LEU A 14 -7.73 14.43 4.48
C LEU A 14 -6.59 14.87 3.55
N PHE A 15 -6.22 14.04 2.57
CA PHE A 15 -5.23 14.41 1.57
C PHE A 15 -5.70 15.57 0.68
N ILE A 16 -6.98 15.58 0.26
CA ILE A 16 -7.56 16.69 -0.50
C ILE A 16 -7.54 17.99 0.33
N LEU A 17 -7.92 17.92 1.61
CA LEU A 17 -7.85 19.08 2.52
C LEU A 17 -6.41 19.60 2.61
N VAL A 18 -5.43 18.72 2.73
CA VAL A 18 -4.02 19.11 2.74
C VAL A 18 -3.63 19.82 1.43
N LEU A 19 -4.05 19.32 0.27
CA LEU A 19 -3.75 19.96 -1.01
C LEU A 19 -4.40 21.36 -1.17
N ILE A 20 -5.55 21.58 -0.54
CA ILE A 20 -6.30 22.85 -0.64
C ILE A 20 -5.77 23.88 0.37
N TYR A 21 -5.53 23.47 1.61
CA TYR A 21 -5.24 24.38 2.71
C TYR A 21 -3.75 24.57 3.00
N ILE A 22 -2.90 23.61 2.61
CA ILE A 22 -1.45 23.78 2.79
C ILE A 22 -0.90 24.52 1.58
N PRO A 23 -0.35 25.74 1.77
CA PRO A 23 0.27 26.46 0.67
C PRO A 23 1.42 25.64 0.09
N ALA A 24 1.41 25.45 -1.22
CA ALA A 24 2.50 24.78 -1.91
C ALA A 24 3.77 25.62 -1.76
N PRO A 25 4.90 25.03 -1.32
CA PRO A 25 6.15 25.76 -1.23
C PRO A 25 6.72 26.02 -2.63
N ASP A 26 7.43 27.13 -2.81
CA ASP A 26 8.09 27.47 -4.08
C ASP A 26 9.10 26.38 -4.52
N SER A 27 9.71 25.70 -3.54
CA SER A 27 10.55 24.54 -3.76
C SER A 27 10.54 23.62 -2.53
N TRP A 28 10.89 22.35 -2.71
CA TRP A 28 11.05 21.43 -1.58
C TRP A 28 12.15 21.82 -0.60
N GLN A 29 13.11 22.64 -1.04
CA GLN A 29 14.22 23.13 -0.22
C GLN A 29 13.81 24.33 0.65
N SER A 30 12.86 25.14 0.18
CA SER A 30 12.28 26.25 0.93
C SER A 30 11.03 25.87 1.74
N ALA A 31 10.57 24.62 1.60
CA ALA A 31 9.40 24.11 2.30
C ALA A 31 9.65 24.03 3.81
N ALA A 32 8.70 24.57 4.59
CA ALA A 32 8.72 24.40 6.03
C ALA A 32 8.54 22.92 6.38
N ILE A 33 9.25 22.45 7.42
CA ILE A 33 9.24 21.04 7.85
C ILE A 33 7.81 20.55 8.09
N TRP A 34 6.93 21.40 8.63
CA TRP A 34 5.53 21.05 8.88
C TRP A 34 4.73 20.83 7.59
N GLN A 35 5.00 21.57 6.50
CA GLN A 35 4.34 21.38 5.20
C GLN A 35 4.72 20.02 4.61
N ILE A 36 6.01 19.70 4.67
CA ILE A 36 6.56 18.40 4.24
C ILE A 36 5.91 17.28 5.06
N ALA A 37 5.91 17.40 6.39
CA ALA A 37 5.37 16.38 7.28
C ALA A 37 3.87 16.14 7.03
N LEU A 38 3.05 17.18 6.93
CA LEU A 38 1.62 17.03 6.69
C LEU A 38 1.32 16.44 5.30
N PHE A 39 2.05 16.87 4.26
CA PHE A 39 1.91 16.33 2.91
C PHE A 39 2.25 14.84 2.86
N PHE A 40 3.45 14.46 3.32
CA PHE A 40 3.91 13.07 3.26
C PHE A 40 3.13 12.16 4.20
N THR A 41 2.74 12.61 5.39
CA THR A 41 1.93 11.80 6.31
C THR A 41 0.57 11.48 5.71
N SER A 42 -0.09 12.47 5.11
CA SER A 42 -1.39 12.29 4.46
C SER A 42 -1.28 11.39 3.23
N LEU A 43 -0.20 11.52 2.45
CA LEU A 43 0.11 10.65 1.33
C LEU A 43 0.35 9.19 1.76
N ILE A 44 1.12 8.97 2.83
CA ILE A 44 1.38 7.64 3.42
C ILE A 44 0.06 6.99 3.83
N LEU A 45 -0.81 7.72 4.53
CA LEU A 45 -2.11 7.20 4.97
C LEU A 45 -2.99 6.84 3.78
N LEU A 46 -3.07 7.71 2.78
CA LEU A 46 -3.86 7.46 1.56
C LEU A 46 -3.39 6.19 0.85
N LEU A 47 -2.09 6.07 0.60
CA LEU A 47 -1.51 4.88 -0.03
C LEU A 47 -1.70 3.62 0.81
N THR A 48 -1.51 3.71 2.13
CA THR A 48 -1.70 2.60 3.06
C THR A 48 -3.13 2.08 3.00
N PHE A 49 -4.13 2.97 3.08
CA PHE A 49 -5.52 2.54 3.06
C PHE A 49 -5.97 2.08 1.69
N PHE A 50 -5.50 2.71 0.61
CA PHE A 50 -5.73 2.24 -0.76
C PHE A 50 -5.21 0.82 -0.95
N LEU A 51 -3.95 0.57 -0.59
CA LEU A 51 -3.35 -0.76 -0.66
C LEU A 51 -4.04 -1.75 0.28
N ASN A 52 -4.55 -1.31 1.43
CA ASN A 52 -5.30 -2.17 2.35
C ASN A 52 -6.64 -2.66 1.77
N LEU A 53 -7.24 -1.93 0.82
CA LEU A 53 -8.40 -2.43 0.06
C LEU A 53 -8.05 -3.69 -0.74
N ILE A 54 -6.84 -3.72 -1.32
CA ILE A 54 -6.35 -4.80 -2.18
C ILE A 54 -5.73 -5.92 -1.34
N LEU A 55 -4.78 -5.58 -0.48
CA LEU A 55 -3.93 -6.51 0.29
C LEU A 55 -4.61 -7.06 1.54
N LYS A 56 -5.69 -6.42 2.01
CA LYS A 56 -6.49 -6.83 3.17
C LYS A 56 -5.68 -6.98 4.48
N LYS A 57 -4.48 -6.39 4.56
CA LYS A 57 -3.59 -6.40 5.72
C LYS A 57 -2.91 -5.04 5.88
N ILE A 58 -3.18 -4.35 6.98
CA ILE A 58 -2.73 -2.96 7.20
C ILE A 58 -1.21 -2.85 7.28
N THR A 59 -0.53 -3.74 8.02
CA THR A 59 0.94 -3.74 8.18
C THR A 59 1.67 -3.94 6.86
N ARG A 60 1.16 -4.84 6.01
CA ARG A 60 1.73 -5.06 4.66
C ARG A 60 1.52 -3.84 3.77
N SER A 61 0.35 -3.22 3.88
CA SER A 61 -0.01 -2.05 3.08
C SER A 61 0.87 -0.85 3.44
N LEU A 62 1.13 -0.66 4.74
CA LEU A 62 2.03 0.38 5.25
C LEU A 62 3.48 0.15 4.79
N ALA A 63 3.98 -1.09 4.86
CA ALA A 63 5.33 -1.40 4.39
C ALA A 63 5.49 -1.11 2.88
N VAL A 64 4.49 -1.50 2.08
CA VAL A 64 4.51 -1.26 0.63
C VAL A 64 4.39 0.23 0.30
N SER A 65 3.55 0.99 1.01
CA SER A 65 3.42 2.44 0.78
C SER A 65 4.71 3.19 1.13
N LEU A 66 5.39 2.82 2.22
CA LEU A 66 6.67 3.41 2.58
C LEU A 66 7.74 3.13 1.51
N ILE A 67 7.81 1.88 1.02
CA ILE A 67 8.70 1.49 -0.09
C ILE A 67 8.41 2.33 -1.35
N LEU A 68 7.14 2.50 -1.71
CA LEU A 68 6.73 3.29 -2.88
C LEU A 68 7.13 4.75 -2.75
N ILE A 69 6.92 5.36 -1.59
CA ILE A 69 7.27 6.77 -1.36
C ILE A 69 8.79 6.97 -1.40
N LEU A 70 9.55 6.06 -0.79
CA LEU A 70 11.01 6.07 -0.87
C LEU A 70 11.48 5.96 -2.33
N LEU A 71 10.91 5.03 -3.11
CA LEU A 71 11.22 4.87 -4.54
C LEU A 71 10.93 6.14 -5.35
N ILE A 72 9.81 6.81 -5.08
CA ILE A 72 9.43 8.06 -5.75
C ILE A 72 10.40 9.18 -5.36
N GLY A 73 10.71 9.34 -4.07
CA GLY A 73 11.65 10.38 -3.60
C GLY A 73 13.04 10.19 -4.21
N VAL A 74 13.51 8.94 -4.23
CA VAL A 74 14.77 8.52 -4.83
C VAL A 74 14.81 8.79 -6.34
N ARG A 75 13.71 8.56 -7.07
CA ARG A 75 13.63 8.84 -8.51
C ARG A 75 13.61 10.35 -8.80
N SER A 76 13.03 11.15 -7.92
CA SER A 76 12.96 12.62 -8.05
C SER A 76 14.32 13.29 -7.86
N THR A 77 15.22 12.70 -7.08
CA THR A 77 16.63 13.13 -7.05
C THR A 77 17.33 12.64 -8.32
N LYS A 78 17.57 13.54 -9.28
CA LYS A 78 18.34 13.24 -10.52
C LYS A 78 19.78 12.76 -10.25
N SER A 79 20.24 12.82 -9.00
CA SER A 79 21.51 12.23 -8.57
C SER A 79 21.38 10.71 -8.50
N GLN A 80 21.91 10.00 -9.49
CA GLN A 80 22.15 8.55 -9.42
C GLN A 80 23.26 8.25 -8.41
N THR A 81 23.00 8.47 -7.13
CA THR A 81 23.97 8.13 -6.08
C THR A 81 23.95 6.61 -5.87
N LEU A 82 25.09 5.94 -5.78
CA LEU A 82 25.18 4.47 -5.59
C LEU A 82 24.35 3.96 -4.39
N LEU A 83 24.22 4.80 -3.34
CA LEU A 83 23.36 4.63 -2.17
C LEU A 83 21.87 4.43 -2.49
N ILE A 84 21.38 5.13 -3.50
CA ILE A 84 20.00 5.04 -3.98
C ILE A 84 19.75 3.64 -4.55
N SER A 85 20.69 3.10 -5.34
CA SER A 85 20.61 1.75 -5.90
C SER A 85 20.55 0.68 -4.81
N VAL A 86 21.37 0.84 -3.76
CA VAL A 86 21.47 -0.08 -2.63
C VAL A 86 20.18 -0.13 -1.81
N ILE A 87 19.39 0.94 -1.75
CA ILE A 87 18.09 0.96 -1.06
C ILE A 87 16.96 0.48 -2.00
N THR A 88 17.03 0.87 -3.27
CA THR A 88 16.00 0.59 -4.28
C THR A 88 15.92 -0.90 -4.62
N ILE A 89 17.06 -1.57 -4.79
CA ILE A 89 17.13 -3.00 -5.13
C ILE A 89 16.46 -3.89 -4.08
N PRO A 90 16.81 -3.85 -2.78
CA PRO A 90 16.15 -4.66 -1.76
C PRO A 90 14.68 -4.27 -1.60
N ALA A 91 14.32 -2.98 -1.74
CA ALA A 91 12.92 -2.55 -1.69
C ALA A 91 12.07 -3.16 -2.82
N VAL A 92 12.60 -3.21 -4.05
CA VAL A 92 11.96 -3.85 -5.20
C VAL A 92 11.92 -5.37 -5.04
N VAL A 93 12.99 -5.99 -4.56
CA VAL A 93 13.01 -7.44 -4.27
C VAL A 93 11.96 -7.80 -3.23
N ILE A 94 11.86 -7.03 -2.13
CA ILE A 94 10.82 -7.19 -1.11
C ILE A 94 9.44 -7.05 -1.75
N LEU A 95 9.21 -6.01 -2.56
CA LEU A 95 7.94 -5.78 -3.25
C LEU A 95 7.56 -6.97 -4.15
N ILE A 96 8.48 -7.46 -4.98
CA ILE A 96 8.27 -8.61 -5.88
C ILE A 96 7.99 -9.89 -5.07
N THR A 97 8.75 -10.13 -4.00
CA THR A 97 8.57 -11.31 -3.14
C THR A 97 7.21 -11.27 -2.43
N PHE A 98 6.77 -10.09 -2.01
CA PHE A 98 5.45 -9.87 -1.43
C PHE A 98 4.32 -10.10 -2.45
N LEU A 99 4.46 -9.61 -3.69
CA LEU A 99 3.49 -9.84 -4.77
C LEU A 99 3.39 -11.33 -5.15
N LYS A 100 4.51 -12.04 -5.24
CA LYS A 100 4.51 -13.50 -5.48
C LYS A 100 3.79 -14.29 -4.37
N ASN A 101 3.94 -13.87 -3.11
CA ASN A 101 3.25 -14.52 -1.99
C ASN A 101 1.73 -14.27 -1.96
N ILE A 102 1.25 -13.13 -2.50
CA ILE A 102 -0.19 -12.87 -2.63
C ILE A 102 -0.81 -13.85 -3.64
N LYS A 103 -0.15 -14.12 -4.78
CA LYS A 103 -0.62 -15.11 -5.76
C LYS A 103 -0.72 -16.53 -5.16
N LYS A 104 0.24 -16.95 -4.33
CA LYS A 104 0.19 -18.29 -3.69
C LYS A 104 -0.95 -18.46 -2.68
N ILE A 105 -1.38 -17.40 -2.00
CA ILE A 105 -2.47 -17.49 -1.01
C ILE A 105 -3.84 -17.58 -1.71
N THR A 106 -4.01 -16.92 -2.85
CA THR A 106 -5.28 -16.96 -3.61
C THR A 106 -5.56 -18.33 -4.24
N PHE A 107 -4.52 -19.10 -4.57
CA PHE A 107 -4.64 -20.47 -5.11
C PHE A 107 -4.78 -21.58 -4.05
N LYS A 108 -4.62 -21.27 -2.75
CA LYS A 108 -4.91 -22.22 -1.65
C LYS A 108 -6.30 -22.04 -1.06
N LYS A 109 -7.28 -21.57 -1.84
CA LYS A 109 -8.69 -21.91 -1.54
C LYS A 109 -8.83 -23.41 -1.80
N LYS A 110 -8.74 -24.20 -0.72
CA LYS A 110 -9.06 -25.62 -0.70
C LYS A 110 -10.28 -25.89 -1.60
N PRO A 111 -10.25 -26.89 -2.49
CA PRO A 111 -11.50 -27.45 -3.00
C PRO A 111 -12.30 -27.88 -1.77
N LYS A 112 -13.52 -27.41 -1.72
CA LYS A 112 -14.47 -27.67 -0.65
C LYS A 112 -14.94 -29.11 -0.84
N ASP A 113 -14.12 -30.08 -0.47
CA ASP A 113 -14.51 -31.49 -0.35
C ASP A 113 -15.33 -31.68 0.95
N ASP A 114 -16.44 -30.94 1.03
CA ASP A 114 -17.52 -31.17 1.98
C ASP A 114 -18.76 -31.57 1.17
N ILE A 115 -18.78 -32.81 0.67
CA ILE A 115 -20.05 -33.49 0.39
C ILE A 115 -20.03 -34.94 0.93
N PRO A 116 -20.07 -35.15 2.25
CA PRO A 116 -20.47 -36.42 2.82
C PRO A 116 -22.00 -36.46 2.96
N LYS A 117 -22.77 -36.26 1.88
CA LYS A 117 -24.25 -36.35 1.95
C LYS A 117 -24.95 -37.09 0.81
N LEU A 118 -24.26 -37.48 -0.27
CA LEU A 118 -24.88 -38.24 -1.37
C LEU A 118 -24.80 -39.77 -1.21
N LYS A 119 -24.09 -40.31 -0.21
CA LYS A 119 -24.02 -41.77 0.02
C LYS A 119 -25.21 -42.37 0.77
N LYS A 120 -26.12 -41.55 1.32
CA LYS A 120 -27.29 -42.02 2.09
C LYS A 120 -28.58 -42.20 1.28
N LEU A 121 -28.60 -41.83 0.00
CA LEU A 121 -29.78 -41.92 -0.86
C LEU A 121 -29.71 -43.05 -1.91
N LYS A 122 -28.66 -43.87 -1.89
CA LYS A 122 -28.49 -44.98 -2.85
C LYS A 122 -28.79 -46.37 -2.25
N ASN A 123 -29.17 -46.42 -0.97
CA ASN A 123 -29.48 -47.65 -0.24
C ASN A 123 -30.92 -47.65 0.34
N LEU A 124 -31.82 -46.83 -0.23
CA LEU A 124 -33.26 -46.91 -0.05
C LEU A 124 -33.87 -47.25 -1.41
#